data_AF-W0JDB2-F1
#
_entry.id   AF-W0JDB2-F1
#
_cell.length_a   1.000
_cell.length_b   1.000
_cell.length_c   1.000
_cell.angle_alpha   90.00
_cell.angle_beta   90.00
_cell.angle_gamma   90.00
#
_symmetry.space_group_name_H-M   'P 1'
#
loop_
_entity.id
_entity.type
_entity.pdbx_description
1 polymer ?
#
loop_
_entity_poly.entity_id
_entity_poly.type
_entity_poly.pdbx_seq_one_letter_code
_entity_poly.pdbx_strand_id
1 'polypeptide(L)'
;MSKNNLKLAQIIRQEAERLQSVYEIATGDPDGKAIADGLGHDTPELLRVLARLVEGQTVYRAFGAPGNWGYGTPIGDALFAAIRDGSISTAPAKK
;
A
#
# COMPACT_ATOMS: atom_id res chain seq x y z
N MET A 1 -12.69 14.71 0.80
CA MET A 1 -11.94 13.43 0.67
C MET A 1 -12.91 12.29 0.51
N SER A 2 -12.61 11.30 -0.34
CA SER A 2 -13.48 10.11 -0.52
C SER A 2 -13.37 9.16 0.68
N LYS A 3 -14.50 8.61 1.14
CA LYS A 3 -14.53 7.59 2.21
C LYS A 3 -13.68 6.36 1.86
N ASN A 4 -13.54 6.06 0.57
CA ASN A 4 -12.74 4.93 0.08
C ASN A 4 -11.25 5.14 0.32
N ASN A 5 -10.73 6.36 0.18
CA ASN A 5 -9.32 6.68 0.41
C ASN A 5 -8.95 6.52 1.89
N LEU A 6 -9.84 6.97 2.79
CA LEU A 6 -9.63 6.82 4.24
C LEU A 6 -9.63 5.35 4.64
N LYS A 7 -10.54 4.54 4.09
CA LYS A 7 -10.57 3.10 4.34
C LYS A 7 -9.32 2.41 3.81
N LEU A 8 -8.84 2.78 2.63
CA LEU A 8 -7.59 2.25 2.07
C LEU A 8 -6.38 2.62 2.93
N ALA A 9 -6.26 3.89 3.34
CA ALA A 9 -5.19 4.35 4.22
C ALA A 9 -5.21 3.60 5.57
N GLN A 10 -6.39 3.32 6.13
CA GLN A 10 -6.53 2.49 7.34
C GLN A 10 -6.04 1.05 7.13
N ILE A 11 -6.41 0.42 6.01
CA ILE A 11 -5.96 -0.94 5.67
C ILE A 11 -4.43 -0.97 5.53
N ILE A 12 -3.85 0.00 4.83
CA ILE A 12 -2.39 0.09 4.65
C ILE A 12 -1.69 0.27 6.01
N ARG A 13 -2.23 1.10 6.91
CA ARG A 13 -1.67 1.26 8.27
C ARG A 13 -1.76 -0.05 9.06
N GLN A 14 -2.89 -0.76 9.01
CA GLN A 14 -3.02 -2.05 9.71
C GLN A 14 -2.00 -3.07 9.19
N GLU A 15 -1.77 -3.11 7.89
CA GLU A 15 -0.77 -3.99 7.30
C GLU A 15 0.66 -3.60 7.68
N ALA A 16 0.95 -2.29 7.75
CA ALA A 16 2.24 -1.80 8.26
C ALA A 16 2.51 -2.25 9.70
N GLU A 17 1.51 -2.13 10.58
CA GLU A 17 1.62 -2.60 11.97
C GLU A 17 1.80 -4.12 12.04
N ARG A 18 1.06 -4.88 11.22
CA ARG A 18 1.22 -6.34 11.13
C ARG A 18 2.64 -6.73 10.72
N LEU A 19 3.19 -6.09 9.69
CA LEU A 19 4.54 -6.36 9.21
C LEU A 19 5.60 -5.93 10.22
N GLN A 20 5.41 -4.82 10.93
CA GLN A 20 6.28 -4.39 12.02
C GLN A 20 6.34 -5.47 13.11
N SER A 21 5.19 -6.00 13.54
CA SER A 21 5.16 -7.07 14.55
C SER A 21 5.85 -8.35 14.06
N VAL A 22 5.63 -8.74 12.79
CA VAL A 22 6.32 -9.90 12.19
C VAL A 22 7.83 -9.70 12.17
N TYR A 23 8.28 -8.50 11.80
CA TYR A 23 9.70 -8.15 11.78
C TYR A 23 10.31 -8.23 13.19
N GLU A 24 9.67 -7.61 14.19
CA GLU A 24 10.14 -7.62 15.57
C GLU A 24 10.28 -9.05 16.12
N ILE A 25 9.27 -9.89 15.90
CA ILE A 25 9.31 -11.32 16.27
C ILE A 25 10.48 -12.02 15.56
N ALA A 26 10.61 -11.82 14.25
CA ALA A 26 11.65 -12.47 13.44
C ALA A 26 13.07 -12.02 13.85
N THR A 27 13.25 -10.76 14.26
CA THR A 27 14.56 -10.27 14.75
C THR A 27 14.90 -10.73 16.16
N GLY A 28 13.89 -11.07 16.97
CA GLY A 28 14.08 -11.65 18.31
C GLY A 28 14.33 -13.16 18.30
N ASP A 29 14.12 -13.82 17.16
CA ASP A 29 14.31 -15.26 16.97
C ASP A 29 15.64 -15.54 16.25
N PRO A 30 16.56 -16.34 16.84
CA PRO A 30 17.80 -16.77 16.18
C PRO A 30 17.60 -17.39 14.79
N ASP A 31 16.45 -18.05 14.56
CA ASP A 31 16.11 -18.70 13.28
C ASP A 31 15.28 -17.78 12.37
N GLY A 32 14.83 -16.62 12.86
CA GLY A 32 13.95 -15.68 12.15
C GLY A 32 14.66 -14.78 11.13
N LYS A 33 15.99 -14.87 11.01
CA LYS A 33 16.80 -14.00 10.13
C LYS A 33 16.32 -14.00 8.68
N ALA A 34 15.97 -15.16 8.11
CA ALA A 34 15.51 -15.25 6.72
C ALA A 34 14.18 -14.51 6.49
N ILE A 35 13.31 -14.48 7.51
CA ILE A 35 12.04 -13.77 7.47
C ILE A 35 12.29 -12.26 7.56
N ALA A 36 13.15 -11.80 8.46
CA ALA A 36 13.51 -10.40 8.62
C ALA A 36 14.18 -9.84 7.34
N ASP A 37 15.12 -10.59 6.75
CA ASP A 37 15.79 -10.23 5.50
C ASP A 37 14.80 -10.17 4.31
N GLY A 38 13.86 -11.12 4.25
CA GLY A 38 12.82 -11.19 3.21
C GLY A 38 11.76 -10.10 3.32
N LEU A 39 11.44 -9.64 4.55
CA LEU A 39 10.49 -8.56 4.77
C LEU A 39 11.06 -7.20 4.33
N GLY A 40 12.37 -7.01 4.51
CA GLY A 40 13.04 -5.72 4.37
C GLY A 40 12.70 -4.78 5.52
N HIS A 41 13.73 -4.26 6.20
CA HIS A 41 13.59 -3.39 7.39
C HIS A 41 12.66 -2.19 7.15
N ASP A 42 12.68 -1.61 5.96
CA ASP A 42 11.96 -0.36 5.66
C ASP A 42 10.53 -0.58 5.15
N THR A 43 10.10 -1.82 4.94
CA THR A 43 8.78 -2.14 4.37
C THR A 43 7.61 -1.63 5.20
N PRO A 44 7.58 -1.78 6.54
CA PRO A 44 6.53 -1.19 7.36
C PRO A 44 6.46 0.34 7.22
N GLU A 45 7.62 1.01 7.20
CA GLU A 45 7.67 2.47 7.07
C GLU A 45 7.23 2.93 5.67
N LEU A 46 7.61 2.20 4.62
CA LEU A 46 7.13 2.45 3.27
C LEU A 46 5.59 2.39 3.20
N LEU A 47 4.97 1.38 3.84
CA LEU A 47 3.51 1.31 3.90
C LEU A 47 2.91 2.51 4.66
N ARG A 48 3.51 2.97 5.76
CA ARG A 48 3.05 4.18 6.46
C ARG A 48 3.14 5.43 5.59
N VAL A 49 4.21 5.57 4.81
CA VAL A 49 4.36 6.65 3.83
C VAL A 49 3.27 6.57 2.75
N LEU A 50 3.01 5.39 2.20
CA LEU A 50 1.94 5.19 1.23
C LEU A 50 0.57 5.55 1.82
N ALA A 51 0.29 5.17 3.07
CA ALA A 51 -0.95 5.54 3.75
C ALA A 51 -1.14 7.07 3.85
N ARG A 52 -0.07 7.82 4.13
CA ARG A 52 -0.10 9.31 4.13
C ARG A 52 -0.38 9.87 2.74
N LEU A 53 0.17 9.25 1.69
CA LEU A 53 -0.06 9.67 0.31
C LEU A 53 -1.52 9.47 -0.12
N VAL A 54 -2.12 8.30 0.15
CA VAL A 54 -3.55 8.08 -0.18
C VAL A 54 -4.53 8.85 0.69
N GLU A 55 -4.14 9.24 1.90
CA GLU A 55 -4.93 10.15 2.72
C GLU A 55 -4.95 11.56 2.12
N GLY A 56 -3.81 12.06 1.65
CA GLY A 56 -3.70 13.42 1.09
C GLY A 56 -4.03 13.54 -0.41
N GLN A 57 -4.12 12.45 -1.16
CA GLN A 57 -4.23 12.45 -2.62
C GLN A 57 -5.24 11.44 -3.16
N THR A 58 -5.61 11.55 -4.44
CA THR A 58 -6.38 10.48 -5.11
C THR A 58 -5.50 9.24 -5.25
N VAL A 59 -6.10 8.05 -5.21
CA VAL A 59 -5.33 6.79 -5.35
C VAL A 59 -4.55 6.77 -6.67
N TYR A 60 -5.14 7.28 -7.75
CA TYR A 60 -4.44 7.44 -9.03
C TYR A 60 -3.22 8.39 -8.96
N ARG A 61 -3.25 9.44 -8.13
CA ARG A 61 -2.10 10.33 -7.96
C ARG A 61 -1.02 9.72 -7.05
N ALA A 62 -1.42 8.93 -6.07
CA ALA A 62 -0.52 8.24 -5.15
C ALA A 62 0.19 7.04 -5.80
N PHE A 63 -0.52 6.25 -6.61
CA PHE A 63 -0.01 5.02 -7.21
C PHE A 63 0.22 5.12 -8.73
N GLY A 64 -0.29 6.15 -9.41
CA GLY A 64 -0.17 6.27 -10.86
C GLY A 64 -1.12 5.34 -11.63
N ALA A 65 -0.77 5.08 -12.89
CA ALA A 65 -1.53 4.18 -13.76
C ALA A 65 -1.27 2.71 -13.39
N PRO A 66 -2.25 1.80 -13.57
CA PRO A 66 -2.06 0.37 -13.33
C PRO A 66 -0.81 -0.22 -14.01
N GLY A 67 -0.52 0.21 -15.24
CA GLY A 67 0.64 -0.26 -16.00
C GLY A 67 2.00 0.09 -15.38
N ASN A 68 2.08 1.12 -14.52
CA ASN A 68 3.32 1.46 -13.79
C ASN A 68 3.73 0.35 -12.81
N TRP A 69 2.80 -0.50 -12.41
CA TRP A 69 3.03 -1.64 -11.53
C TRP A 69 3.09 -2.97 -12.28
N GLY A 70 3.03 -2.94 -13.61
CA GLY A 70 3.01 -4.12 -14.46
C GLY A 70 1.62 -4.78 -14.57
N TYR A 71 1.30 -5.25 -15.78
CA TYR A 71 0.06 -5.99 -16.05
C TYR A 71 0.13 -7.42 -15.52
N GLY A 72 -0.99 -7.94 -15.01
CA GLY A 72 -1.05 -9.29 -14.42
C GLY A 72 -0.37 -9.42 -13.07
N THR A 73 0.03 -8.30 -12.46
CA THR A 73 0.49 -8.27 -11.08
C THR A 73 -0.71 -7.99 -10.17
N PRO A 74 -0.71 -8.50 -8.92
CA PRO A 74 -1.83 -8.28 -8.00
C PRO A 74 -2.18 -6.80 -7.80
N ILE A 75 -1.16 -5.92 -7.76
CA ILE A 75 -1.37 -4.48 -7.60
C ILE A 75 -1.85 -3.80 -8.89
N GLY A 76 -1.30 -4.17 -10.05
CA GLY A 76 -1.76 -3.66 -11.34
C GLY A 76 -3.21 -4.05 -11.62
N ASP A 77 -3.57 -5.29 -11.35
CA ASP A 77 -4.92 -5.81 -11.55
C ASP A 77 -5.92 -5.18 -10.57
N ALA A 78 -5.53 -4.97 -9.31
CA ALA A 78 -6.36 -4.29 -8.32
C ALA A 78 -6.62 -2.82 -8.71
N LEU A 79 -5.59 -2.10 -9.15
CA LEU A 79 -5.74 -0.71 -9.61
C LEU A 79 -6.61 -0.64 -10.87
N PHE A 80 -6.45 -1.58 -11.80
CA PHE A 80 -7.27 -1.64 -13.01
C PHE A 80 -8.75 -1.94 -12.69
N ALA A 81 -9.02 -2.91 -11.81
CA ALA A 81 -10.38 -3.25 -11.38
C ALA A 81 -11.07 -2.05 -10.71
N ALA A 82 -10.35 -1.35 -9.82
CA ALA A 82 -10.86 -0.21 -9.08
C ALA A 82 -11.08 1.05 -9.96
N ILE A 83 -10.34 1.18 -11.07
CA ILE A 83 -10.64 2.21 -12.08
C ILE A 83 -11.89 1.80 -12.88
N ARG A 84 -11.98 0.53 -13.28
CA ARG A 84 -13.08 0.00 -14.10
C ARG A 84 -14.43 0.06 -13.40
N ASP A 85 -14.47 -0.18 -12.08
CA ASP A 85 -15.70 -0.12 -11.28
C ASP A 85 -16.04 1.30 -10.78
N GLY A 86 -15.19 2.28 -11.07
CA GLY A 86 -15.38 3.68 -10.68
C GLY A 86 -15.08 3.99 -9.21
N SER A 87 -14.54 3.04 -8.44
CA SER A 87 -14.15 3.26 -7.05
C SER A 87 -12.94 4.19 -6.90
N ILE A 88 -12.10 4.27 -7.92
CA ILE A 88 -10.97 5.21 -8.06
C ILE A 88 -11.16 6.07 -9.32
N SER A 89 -11.09 7.39 -9.14
CA SER A 89 -11.04 8.32 -10.26
C SER A 89 -9.62 8.45 -10.80
N THR A 90 -9.47 8.37 -12.12
CA THR A 90 -8.24 8.71 -12.85
C THR A 90 -8.10 10.22 -13.09
N ALA A 91 -9.16 10.99 -12.86
CA ALA A 91 -9.12 12.43 -13.01
C ALA A 91 -8.34 13.08 -11.84
N PRO A 92 -7.51 14.10 -12.11
CA PRO A 92 -6.87 14.86 -11.05
C PRO A 92 -7.93 15.53 -10.17
N ALA A 93 -7.73 15.53 -8.85
CA ALA A 93 -8.58 16.31 -7.95
C ALA A 93 -8.51 17.78 -8.38
N LYS A 94 -9.67 18.38 -8.70
CA LYS A 94 -9.75 19.83 -8.94
C LYS A 94 -9.20 20.53 -7.70
N LYS A 95 -8.17 21.35 -7.90
CA LYS A 95 -7.60 22.22 -6.86
C LYS A 95 -8.65 23.19 -6.34
#